data_AF-A0A7J8CYF9-F1
#
_entry.id   AF-A0A7J8CYF9-F1
#
_cell.length_a   1.000
_cell.length_b   1.000
_cell.length_c   1.000
_cell.angle_alpha   90.00
_cell.angle_beta   90.00
_cell.angle_gamma   90.00
#
_symmetry.space_group_name_H-M   'P 1'
#
loop_
_entity.id
_entity.type
_entity.pdbx_description
1 polymer ?
#
loop_
_entity_poly.entity_id
_entity_poly.type
_entity_poly.pdbx_seq_one_letter_code
_entity_poly.pdbx_strand_id
1 'polypeptide(L)'
;MQRKPKSYSSSLMDQIPIKFLIRQAQGLQQELGGLHSALLRLLATNYPHLCIVDDWICEEEITGTDALLRRMLLTNNAKNHSPEQLQEAFSAVPVSHTQVMQILEHLTLLSASELIPYAEVLTSNMNQLLNAGVPRRILQTVNKLWMVLNTVMPRRLWVMTVNALQPSIKFVRQQKYTQNDLMIDPLIVLRCDQRVHRCPPLMDITLHMLNGYLLASKAYLSAHLKETAEQDRPSQNNTLGLIGQTDGPEVTREELKNALLAAQDSAAVQILLEICLPTEEEKAKSVNPDSLLRNVQSVITTSTPNKGRGEGEDNLLCNLREVQCLICCLLHQMYIADPNIAKLVHFQGYPCELLPLTVAGIPSMHICLDFIPELIAQPELEKQIFAIQLLSHLCIQYALPKSLSVARLAVNVMGTLLTVLTQAKRYAFFMPTLPSLVSFCRAFPPLYEDIMSLLIQIGQVCASDVATQTRDIDPIITRLQQIKEKPSGWSGIYKDLSYKNGSRDTGSMDPDVQLCHCIESTIIEIINMSVSGI
;
A
#
# COMPACT_ATOMS: atom_id res chain seq x y z
N MET A 1 -50.69 13.16 5.88
CA MET A 1 -49.59 12.46 6.57
C MET A 1 -49.22 11.20 5.79
N GLN A 2 -48.35 11.29 4.77
CA GLN A 2 -47.76 10.07 4.23
C GLN A 2 -46.77 9.55 5.27
N ARG A 3 -47.16 8.46 5.94
CA ARG A 3 -46.32 7.78 6.93
C ARG A 3 -45.04 7.31 6.24
N LYS A 4 -43.92 7.37 6.95
CA LYS A 4 -42.61 6.84 6.50
C LYS A 4 -42.82 5.50 5.77
N PRO A 5 -42.27 5.32 4.56
CA PRO A 5 -42.36 4.03 3.88
C PRO A 5 -41.74 2.95 4.77
N LYS A 6 -42.37 1.77 4.83
CA LYS A 6 -41.81 0.63 5.55
C LYS A 6 -40.61 0.12 4.77
N SER A 7 -39.42 0.61 5.10
CA SER A 7 -38.16 0.12 4.52
C SER A 7 -37.85 -1.29 5.06
N TYR A 8 -37.24 -2.12 4.22
CA TYR A 8 -36.77 -3.44 4.64
C TYR A 8 -35.60 -3.28 5.61
N SER A 9 -35.55 -4.14 6.63
CA SER A 9 -34.38 -4.18 7.51
C SER A 9 -33.14 -4.62 6.74
N SER A 10 -31.98 -4.03 7.06
CA SER A 10 -30.67 -4.45 6.51
C SER A 10 -30.39 -5.93 6.72
N SER A 11 -30.90 -6.51 7.82
CA SER A 11 -30.80 -7.95 8.12
C SER A 11 -31.45 -8.85 7.06
N LEU A 12 -32.55 -8.42 6.42
CA LEU A 12 -33.19 -9.22 5.37
C LEU A 12 -32.32 -9.19 4.11
N MET A 13 -31.83 -8.01 3.74
CA MET A 13 -30.96 -7.84 2.57
C MET A 13 -29.64 -8.60 2.70
N ASP A 14 -29.21 -8.92 3.93
CA ASP A 14 -28.00 -9.71 4.20
C ASP A 14 -28.20 -11.22 4.05
N GLN A 15 -29.43 -11.70 4.21
CA GLN A 15 -29.75 -13.12 4.05
C GLN A 15 -29.95 -13.52 2.59
N ILE A 16 -30.36 -12.58 1.73
CA ILE A 16 -30.66 -12.87 0.32
C ILE A 16 -29.35 -12.91 -0.47
N PRO A 17 -28.98 -14.04 -1.12
CA PRO A 17 -27.75 -14.15 -1.90
C PRO A 17 -27.94 -13.52 -3.29
N ILE A 18 -27.98 -12.19 -3.36
CA ILE A 18 -28.29 -11.43 -4.59
C ILE A 18 -27.37 -11.84 -5.74
N LYS A 19 -26.06 -11.96 -5.49
CA LYS A 19 -25.08 -12.30 -6.54
C LYS A 19 -25.29 -13.72 -7.09
N PHE A 20 -25.60 -14.69 -6.23
CA PHE A 20 -25.99 -16.04 -6.67
C PHE A 20 -27.22 -16.03 -7.58
N LEU A 21 -28.27 -15.28 -7.22
CA LEU A 21 -29.49 -15.17 -8.03
C LEU A 21 -29.20 -14.53 -9.40
N ILE A 22 -28.37 -13.50 -9.44
CA ILE A 22 -27.94 -12.87 -10.70
C ILE A 22 -27.21 -13.89 -11.58
N ARG A 23 -26.30 -14.67 -11.01
CA ARG A 23 -25.55 -15.69 -11.75
C ARG A 23 -26.43 -16.80 -12.31
N GLN A 24 -27.42 -17.26 -11.55
CA GLN A 24 -28.40 -18.22 -12.07
C GLN A 24 -29.22 -17.63 -13.22
N ALA A 25 -29.67 -16.38 -13.08
CA ALA A 25 -30.35 -15.68 -14.17
C ALA A 25 -29.43 -15.48 -15.39
N GLN A 26 -28.12 -15.26 -15.15
CA GLN A 26 -27.13 -15.13 -16.21
C GLN A 26 -26.94 -16.44 -16.98
N GLY A 27 -26.94 -17.59 -16.32
CA GLY A 27 -26.85 -18.91 -16.98
C GLY A 27 -28.06 -19.27 -17.84
N LEU A 28 -29.21 -18.60 -17.62
CA LEU A 28 -30.48 -18.85 -18.30
C LEU A 28 -30.84 -17.72 -19.29
N GLN A 29 -29.86 -17.18 -20.03
CA GLN A 29 -30.07 -16.06 -20.97
C GLN A 29 -31.22 -16.28 -21.96
N GLN A 30 -31.43 -17.52 -22.42
CA GLN A 30 -32.43 -17.86 -23.43
C GLN A 30 -33.88 -17.64 -22.94
N GLU A 31 -34.12 -17.81 -21.63
CA GLU A 31 -35.46 -17.72 -21.04
C GLU A 31 -35.66 -16.42 -20.26
N LEU A 32 -34.59 -15.91 -19.63
CA LEU A 32 -34.64 -14.82 -18.65
C LEU A 32 -33.91 -13.55 -19.10
N GLY A 33 -33.53 -13.41 -20.38
CA GLY A 33 -32.70 -12.29 -20.86
C GLY A 33 -33.21 -10.89 -20.49
N GLY A 34 -34.52 -10.64 -20.61
CA GLY A 34 -35.14 -9.36 -20.20
C GLY A 34 -35.09 -9.10 -18.69
N LEU A 35 -35.33 -10.14 -17.88
CA LEU A 35 -35.25 -10.05 -16.42
C LEU A 35 -33.80 -9.86 -15.95
N HIS A 36 -32.87 -10.63 -16.52
CA HIS A 36 -31.45 -10.54 -16.22
C HIS A 36 -30.91 -9.13 -16.48
N SER A 37 -31.21 -8.54 -17.65
CA SER A 37 -30.79 -7.17 -17.98
C SER A 37 -31.29 -6.14 -16.96
N ALA A 38 -32.56 -6.21 -16.57
CA ALA A 38 -33.12 -5.32 -15.57
C ALA A 38 -32.47 -5.51 -14.19
N LEU A 39 -32.25 -6.76 -13.77
CA LEU A 39 -31.66 -7.10 -12.48
C LEU A 39 -30.19 -6.69 -12.40
N LEU A 40 -29.42 -6.92 -13.46
CA LEU A 40 -28.01 -6.49 -13.55
C LEU A 40 -27.89 -4.97 -13.51
N ARG A 41 -28.77 -4.24 -14.21
CA ARG A 41 -28.81 -2.77 -14.15
C ARG A 41 -29.07 -2.28 -12.73
N LEU A 42 -30.04 -2.88 -12.02
CA LEU A 42 -30.34 -2.53 -10.63
C LEU A 42 -29.19 -2.89 -9.67
N LEU A 43 -28.48 -3.99 -9.94
CA LEU A 43 -27.30 -4.38 -9.18
C LEU A 43 -26.18 -3.35 -9.34
N ALA A 44 -25.87 -2.97 -10.57
CA ALA A 44 -24.80 -2.01 -10.87
C ALA A 44 -25.06 -0.64 -10.24
N THR A 45 -26.32 -0.20 -10.15
CA THR A 45 -26.67 1.09 -9.54
C THR A 45 -26.73 1.06 -8.02
N ASN A 46 -27.21 -0.02 -7.41
CA ASN A 46 -27.47 -0.08 -5.96
C ASN A 46 -26.36 -0.78 -5.16
N TYR A 47 -25.64 -1.72 -5.78
CA TYR A 47 -24.60 -2.53 -5.15
C TYR A 47 -23.32 -2.57 -6.01
N PRO A 48 -22.69 -1.41 -6.28
CA PRO A 48 -21.48 -1.34 -7.11
C PRO A 48 -20.33 -2.20 -6.58
N HIS A 49 -20.25 -2.40 -5.26
CA HIS A 49 -19.29 -3.29 -4.60
C HIS A 49 -19.45 -4.78 -4.96
N LEU A 50 -20.58 -5.20 -5.54
CA LEU A 50 -20.77 -6.57 -6.04
C LEU A 50 -20.39 -6.71 -7.52
N CYS A 51 -20.16 -5.60 -8.21
CA CYS A 51 -19.84 -5.49 -9.63
C CYS A 51 -18.35 -5.22 -9.89
N ILE A 52 -17.47 -5.53 -8.93
CA ILE A 52 -16.02 -5.47 -9.11
C ILE A 52 -15.62 -6.44 -10.23
N VAL A 53 -14.95 -5.95 -11.27
CA VAL A 53 -14.66 -6.74 -12.49
C VAL A 53 -13.87 -8.01 -12.16
N ASP A 54 -12.87 -7.89 -11.28
CA ASP A 54 -12.01 -9.01 -10.90
C ASP A 54 -12.78 -10.18 -10.26
N ASP A 55 -13.91 -9.91 -9.60
CA ASP A 55 -14.74 -10.99 -9.02
C ASP A 55 -15.46 -11.82 -10.08
N TRP A 56 -15.77 -11.23 -11.23
CA TRP A 56 -16.56 -11.86 -12.27
C TRP A 56 -15.67 -12.53 -13.31
N ILE A 57 -14.47 -11.99 -13.54
CA ILE A 57 -13.52 -12.52 -14.53
C ILE A 57 -12.91 -13.87 -14.12
N CYS A 58 -12.81 -14.16 -12.81
CA CYS A 58 -12.23 -15.40 -12.31
C CYS A 58 -12.98 -16.68 -12.75
N GLU A 59 -14.19 -16.53 -13.29
CA GLU A 59 -15.03 -17.66 -13.71
C GLU A 59 -14.98 -17.93 -15.21
N GLU A 60 -14.32 -17.07 -15.98
CA GLU A 60 -14.17 -17.24 -17.42
C GLU A 60 -13.27 -18.45 -17.71
N GLU A 61 -13.76 -19.39 -18.51
CA GLU A 61 -13.02 -20.60 -18.84
C GLU A 61 -11.80 -20.26 -19.72
N ILE A 62 -10.60 -20.44 -19.17
CA ILE A 62 -9.35 -20.15 -19.91
C ILE A 62 -9.04 -21.28 -20.92
N THR A 63 -9.12 -22.54 -20.49
CA THR A 63 -8.73 -23.71 -21.30
C THR A 63 -9.66 -24.93 -21.14
N GLY A 64 -10.73 -24.81 -20.34
CA GLY A 64 -11.65 -25.92 -20.02
C GLY A 64 -11.06 -27.03 -19.13
N THR A 65 -9.84 -26.86 -18.62
CA THR A 65 -9.12 -27.88 -17.83
C THR A 65 -9.80 -28.19 -16.50
N ASP A 66 -10.35 -27.20 -15.82
CA ASP A 66 -11.00 -27.39 -14.50
C ASP A 66 -12.24 -28.29 -14.60
N ALA A 67 -13.06 -28.11 -15.63
CA ALA A 67 -14.22 -28.97 -15.89
C ALA A 67 -13.81 -30.42 -16.19
N LEU A 68 -12.69 -30.62 -16.90
CA LEU A 68 -12.13 -31.95 -17.16
C LEU A 68 -11.63 -32.61 -15.87
N LEU A 69 -10.82 -31.91 -15.07
CA LEU A 69 -10.31 -32.41 -13.79
C LEU A 69 -11.45 -32.77 -12.85
N ARG A 70 -12.49 -31.93 -12.77
CA ARG A 70 -13.70 -32.22 -12.00
C ARG A 70 -14.34 -33.53 -12.44
N ARG A 71 -14.53 -33.75 -13.74
CA ARG A 71 -15.11 -34.99 -14.28
C ARG A 71 -14.25 -36.23 -14.04
N MET A 72 -12.93 -36.10 -14.11
CA MET A 72 -11.99 -37.20 -13.94
C MET A 72 -11.79 -37.60 -12.46
N LEU A 73 -11.74 -36.61 -11.57
CA LEU A 73 -11.34 -36.81 -10.17
C LEU A 73 -12.54 -36.90 -9.21
N LEU A 74 -13.69 -36.28 -9.52
CA LEU A 74 -14.94 -36.43 -8.76
C LEU A 74 -15.80 -37.57 -9.34
N THR A 75 -15.25 -38.78 -9.37
CA THR A 75 -16.04 -39.98 -9.72
C THR A 75 -16.92 -40.41 -8.53
N ASN A 76 -17.93 -41.25 -8.73
CA ASN A 76 -18.79 -41.78 -7.66
C ASN A 76 -18.03 -42.51 -6.52
N ASN A 77 -16.77 -42.91 -6.75
CA ASN A 77 -15.86 -43.50 -5.77
C ASN A 77 -14.99 -42.47 -5.02
N ALA A 78 -15.11 -41.18 -5.34
CA ALA A 78 -14.42 -40.11 -4.64
C ALA A 78 -14.95 -40.02 -3.20
N LYS A 79 -14.06 -39.75 -2.25
CA LYS A 79 -14.44 -39.57 -0.85
C LYS A 79 -15.25 -38.29 -0.70
N ASN A 80 -16.52 -38.41 -0.34
CA ASN A 80 -17.32 -37.27 0.06
C ASN A 80 -16.85 -36.84 1.45
N HIS A 81 -16.31 -35.63 1.54
CA HIS A 81 -15.91 -35.03 2.81
C HIS A 81 -17.08 -34.24 3.39
N SER A 82 -17.36 -34.36 4.69
CA SER A 82 -18.36 -33.51 5.35
C SER A 82 -17.70 -32.24 5.92
N PRO A 83 -18.45 -31.15 6.16
CA PRO A 83 -17.92 -29.98 6.86
C PRO A 83 -17.35 -30.31 8.25
N GLU A 84 -17.93 -31.28 8.95
CA GLU A 84 -17.44 -31.76 10.26
C GLU A 84 -16.05 -32.41 10.15
N GLN A 85 -15.83 -33.24 9.13
CA GLN A 85 -14.51 -33.83 8.87
C GLN A 85 -13.45 -32.77 8.56
N LEU A 86 -13.83 -31.70 7.85
CA LEU A 86 -12.95 -30.57 7.58
C LEU A 86 -12.62 -29.82 8.88
N GLN A 87 -13.61 -29.61 9.77
CA GLN A 87 -13.40 -28.96 11.07
C GLN A 87 -12.45 -29.77 11.97
N GLU A 88 -12.61 -31.09 12.01
CA GLU A 88 -11.68 -32.00 12.71
C GLU A 88 -10.27 -31.90 12.13
N ALA A 89 -10.14 -31.89 10.79
CA ALA A 89 -8.85 -31.76 10.12
C ALA A 89 -8.16 -30.42 10.42
N PHE A 90 -8.92 -29.30 10.49
CA PHE A 90 -8.36 -28.01 10.90
C PHE A 90 -7.87 -28.02 12.35
N SER A 91 -8.61 -28.66 13.26
CA SER A 91 -8.18 -28.77 14.67
C SER A 91 -6.85 -29.54 14.85
N ALA A 92 -6.54 -30.44 13.89
CA ALA A 92 -5.30 -31.22 13.88
C ALA A 92 -4.13 -30.53 13.16
N VAL A 93 -4.32 -29.35 12.54
CA VAL A 93 -3.29 -28.59 11.80
C VAL A 93 -1.98 -28.40 12.57
N PRO A 94 -1.99 -28.08 13.89
CA PRO A 94 -0.74 -27.93 14.63
C PRO A 94 0.14 -29.20 14.68
N VAL A 95 -0.45 -30.38 14.43
CA VAL A 95 0.21 -31.69 14.53
C VAL A 95 0.46 -32.31 13.16
N SER A 96 -0.48 -32.18 12.21
CA SER A 96 -0.38 -32.76 10.87
C SER A 96 -1.11 -31.94 9.82
N HIS A 97 -0.46 -31.81 8.65
CA HIS A 97 -0.98 -31.03 7.51
C HIS A 97 -1.58 -31.91 6.40
N THR A 98 -1.37 -33.23 6.44
CA THR A 98 -1.68 -34.12 5.31
C THR A 98 -3.17 -34.26 5.07
N GLN A 99 -3.95 -34.49 6.14
CA GLN A 99 -5.40 -34.70 6.02
C GLN A 99 -6.11 -33.43 5.55
N VAL A 100 -5.80 -32.27 6.14
CA VAL A 100 -6.39 -31.00 5.73
C VAL A 100 -6.05 -30.66 4.28
N MET A 101 -4.81 -30.91 3.84
CA MET A 101 -4.41 -30.67 2.44
C MET A 101 -5.21 -31.54 1.47
N GLN A 102 -5.36 -32.84 1.75
CA GLN A 102 -6.13 -33.75 0.90
C GLN A 102 -7.60 -33.32 0.76
N ILE A 103 -8.23 -32.91 1.86
CA ILE A 103 -9.60 -32.41 1.84
C ILE A 103 -9.68 -31.11 1.05
N LEU A 104 -8.78 -30.14 1.30
CA LEU A 104 -8.77 -28.86 0.58
C LEU A 104 -8.56 -29.04 -0.92
N GLU A 105 -7.66 -29.92 -1.37
CA GLU A 105 -7.47 -30.20 -2.79
C GLU A 105 -8.74 -30.76 -3.44
N HIS A 106 -9.41 -31.70 -2.77
CA HIS A 106 -10.70 -32.20 -3.26
C HIS A 106 -11.75 -31.09 -3.36
N LEU A 107 -11.83 -30.20 -2.35
CA LEU A 107 -12.77 -29.08 -2.36
C LEU A 107 -12.52 -28.11 -3.54
N THR A 108 -11.28 -27.95 -4.02
CA THR A 108 -11.00 -27.06 -5.17
C THR A 108 -11.64 -27.52 -6.49
N LEU A 109 -12.12 -28.76 -6.56
CA LEU A 109 -12.80 -29.32 -7.74
C LEU A 109 -14.32 -29.10 -7.69
N LEU A 110 -14.88 -28.72 -6.55
CA LEU A 110 -16.32 -28.51 -6.38
C LEU A 110 -16.77 -27.21 -7.08
N SER A 111 -18.04 -27.16 -7.44
CA SER A 111 -18.65 -25.90 -7.87
C SER A 111 -18.81 -24.92 -6.71
N ALA A 112 -18.85 -23.62 -7.01
CA ALA A 112 -19.05 -22.57 -6.01
C ALA A 112 -20.31 -22.80 -5.14
N SER A 113 -21.38 -23.36 -5.72
CA SER A 113 -22.61 -23.70 -4.99
C SER A 113 -22.43 -24.81 -3.96
N GLU A 114 -21.65 -25.85 -4.29
CA GLU A 114 -21.36 -26.98 -3.39
C GLU A 114 -20.40 -26.59 -2.27
N LEU A 115 -19.65 -25.50 -2.44
CA LEU A 115 -18.72 -24.98 -1.42
C LEU A 115 -19.43 -24.22 -0.29
N ILE A 116 -20.67 -23.77 -0.48
CA ILE A 116 -21.42 -22.95 0.49
C ILE A 116 -21.45 -23.55 1.91
N PRO A 117 -21.68 -24.86 2.12
CA PRO A 117 -21.68 -25.47 3.46
C PRO A 117 -20.32 -25.45 4.16
N TYR A 118 -19.21 -25.37 3.41
CA TYR A 118 -17.86 -25.37 3.97
C TYR A 118 -17.37 -23.97 4.35
N ALA A 119 -18.07 -22.91 3.93
CA ALA A 119 -17.62 -21.54 4.12
C ALA A 119 -17.38 -21.19 5.60
N GLU A 120 -18.26 -21.64 6.51
CA GLU A 120 -18.13 -21.38 7.96
C GLU A 120 -16.91 -22.04 8.57
N VAL A 121 -16.67 -23.29 8.21
CA VAL A 121 -15.48 -24.05 8.63
C VAL A 121 -14.21 -23.43 8.06
N LEU A 122 -14.22 -23.01 6.79
CA LEU A 122 -13.07 -22.36 6.17
C LEU A 122 -12.74 -21.02 6.86
N THR A 123 -13.73 -20.15 7.07
CA THR A 123 -13.48 -18.82 7.66
C THR A 123 -13.08 -18.92 9.13
N SER A 124 -13.78 -19.71 9.95
CA SER A 124 -13.56 -19.76 11.40
C SER A 124 -12.17 -20.25 11.79
N ASN A 125 -11.54 -21.09 10.95
CA ASN A 125 -10.21 -21.63 11.20
C ASN A 125 -9.07 -20.79 10.56
N MET A 126 -9.36 -19.70 9.83
CA MET A 126 -8.31 -18.87 9.20
C MET A 126 -7.27 -18.33 10.19
N ASN A 127 -7.69 -17.96 11.40
CA ASN A 127 -6.79 -17.50 12.45
C ASN A 127 -5.78 -18.58 12.91
N GLN A 128 -6.14 -19.87 12.82
CA GLN A 128 -5.24 -20.97 13.16
C GLN A 128 -4.18 -21.19 12.08
N LEU A 129 -4.49 -20.84 10.83
CA LEU A 129 -3.55 -20.93 9.70
C LEU A 129 -2.42 -19.90 9.75
N LEU A 130 -2.55 -18.88 10.60
CA LEU A 130 -1.51 -17.88 10.87
C LEU A 130 -0.42 -18.38 11.85
N ASN A 131 -0.54 -19.60 12.36
CA ASN A 131 0.45 -20.19 13.25
C ASN A 131 1.72 -20.59 12.48
N ALA A 132 2.86 -20.61 13.18
CA ALA A 132 4.13 -21.00 12.57
C ALA A 132 4.11 -22.46 12.10
N GLY A 133 4.74 -22.75 10.95
CA GLY A 133 4.90 -24.10 10.42
C GLY A 133 3.82 -24.55 9.42
N VAL A 134 2.81 -23.72 9.12
CA VAL A 134 1.79 -24.03 8.12
C VAL A 134 2.38 -23.93 6.69
N PRO A 135 2.27 -24.98 5.85
CA PRO A 135 2.75 -24.94 4.47
C PRO A 135 2.05 -23.90 3.60
N ARG A 136 2.82 -23.22 2.73
CA ARG A 136 2.31 -22.21 1.79
C ARG A 136 1.19 -22.73 0.88
N ARG A 137 1.23 -24.01 0.50
CA ARG A 137 0.21 -24.66 -0.35
C ARG A 137 -1.19 -24.65 0.29
N ILE A 138 -1.27 -24.83 1.61
CA ILE A 138 -2.55 -24.76 2.34
C ILE A 138 -3.12 -23.34 2.26
N LEU A 139 -2.31 -22.33 2.50
CA LEU A 139 -2.73 -20.93 2.44
C LEU A 139 -3.20 -20.52 1.03
N GLN A 140 -2.49 -20.95 0.00
CA GLN A 140 -2.87 -20.71 -1.40
C GLN A 140 -4.17 -21.40 -1.78
N THR A 141 -4.39 -22.65 -1.34
CA THR A 141 -5.64 -23.36 -1.62
C THR A 141 -6.82 -22.76 -0.87
N VAL A 142 -6.64 -22.33 0.39
CA VAL A 142 -7.65 -21.58 1.14
C VAL A 142 -7.99 -20.26 0.44
N ASN A 143 -7.00 -19.51 -0.05
CA ASN A 143 -7.26 -18.29 -0.84
C ASN A 143 -8.06 -18.60 -2.10
N LYS A 144 -7.67 -19.62 -2.88
CA LYS A 144 -8.41 -20.05 -4.08
C LYS A 144 -9.88 -20.39 -3.75
N LEU A 145 -10.11 -21.17 -2.69
CA LEU A 145 -11.47 -21.53 -2.26
C LEU A 145 -12.28 -20.30 -1.82
N TRP A 146 -11.65 -19.36 -1.12
CA TRP A 146 -12.29 -18.12 -0.71
C TRP A 146 -12.70 -17.28 -1.93
N MET A 147 -11.83 -17.13 -2.93
CA MET A 147 -12.14 -16.42 -4.18
C MET A 147 -13.31 -17.07 -4.93
N VAL A 148 -13.37 -18.40 -5.00
CA VAL A 148 -14.52 -19.12 -5.61
C VAL A 148 -15.81 -18.92 -4.81
N LEU A 149 -15.75 -18.90 -3.47
CA LEU A 149 -16.91 -18.59 -2.62
C LEU A 149 -17.36 -17.13 -2.75
N ASN A 150 -16.43 -16.21 -3.01
CA ASN A 150 -16.70 -14.79 -3.18
C ASN A 150 -17.61 -14.52 -4.38
N THR A 151 -17.65 -15.41 -5.37
CA THR A 151 -18.49 -15.24 -6.54
C THR A 151 -19.97 -15.59 -6.31
N VAL A 152 -20.31 -16.27 -5.20
CA VAL A 152 -21.71 -16.67 -4.88
C VAL A 152 -22.32 -15.87 -3.74
N MET A 153 -21.62 -15.72 -2.61
CA MET A 153 -22.15 -15.09 -1.39
C MET A 153 -21.15 -14.12 -0.73
N PRO A 154 -20.65 -13.11 -1.46
CA PRO A 154 -19.55 -12.24 -1.02
C PRO A 154 -19.84 -11.55 0.31
N ARG A 155 -21.00 -10.92 0.47
CA ARG A 155 -21.33 -10.15 1.69
C ARG A 155 -21.27 -10.99 2.97
N ARG A 156 -21.90 -12.17 2.94
CA ARG A 156 -21.87 -13.11 4.08
C ARG A 156 -20.46 -13.60 4.34
N LEU A 157 -19.73 -13.95 3.28
CA LEU A 157 -18.35 -14.42 3.37
C LEU A 157 -17.43 -13.36 3.98
N TRP A 158 -17.53 -12.10 3.57
CA TRP A 158 -16.74 -10.99 4.09
C TRP A 158 -16.99 -10.78 5.58
N VAL A 159 -18.25 -10.74 6.02
CA VAL A 159 -18.61 -10.62 7.44
C VAL A 159 -18.04 -11.78 8.25
N MET A 160 -18.14 -13.01 7.76
CA MET A 160 -17.57 -14.19 8.43
C MET A 160 -16.04 -14.11 8.54
N THR A 161 -15.38 -13.63 7.47
CA THR A 161 -13.92 -13.52 7.41
C THR A 161 -13.40 -12.43 8.33
N VAL A 162 -14.01 -11.23 8.34
CA VAL A 162 -13.62 -10.13 9.24
C VAL A 162 -13.78 -10.53 10.71
N ASN A 163 -14.89 -11.22 11.04
CA ASN A 163 -15.10 -11.71 12.40
C ASN A 163 -14.13 -12.83 12.79
N ALA A 164 -13.69 -13.64 11.83
CA ALA A 164 -12.73 -14.71 12.08
C ALA A 164 -11.30 -14.19 12.25
N LEU A 165 -10.89 -13.12 11.56
CA LEU A 165 -9.53 -12.57 11.57
C LEU A 165 -9.26 -11.54 12.68
N GLN A 166 -10.09 -11.50 13.72
CA GLN A 166 -9.90 -10.57 14.83
C GLN A 166 -8.68 -10.97 15.69
N PRO A 167 -7.96 -9.98 16.28
CA PRO A 167 -6.86 -10.25 17.20
C PRO A 167 -7.31 -11.12 18.39
N SER A 168 -6.60 -12.21 18.66
CA SER A 168 -6.94 -13.17 19.72
C SER A 168 -6.50 -12.73 21.14
N ILE A 169 -6.48 -11.42 21.42
CA ILE A 169 -6.00 -10.90 22.69
C ILE A 169 -7.10 -11.10 23.74
N LYS A 170 -6.76 -11.80 24.84
CA LYS A 170 -7.68 -12.18 25.94
C LYS A 170 -8.50 -11.05 26.57
N PHE A 171 -8.18 -9.78 26.26
CA PHE A 171 -8.77 -8.58 26.85
C PHE A 171 -9.63 -7.76 25.89
N VAL A 172 -9.62 -8.05 24.57
CA VAL A 172 -10.49 -7.36 23.62
C VAL A 172 -11.80 -8.12 23.56
N ARG A 173 -12.88 -7.47 23.98
CA ARG A 173 -14.25 -7.97 23.83
C ARG A 173 -14.45 -8.30 22.35
N GLN A 174 -14.55 -9.58 21.98
CA GLN A 174 -14.84 -10.01 20.61
C GLN A 174 -16.17 -9.42 20.18
N GLN A 175 -16.11 -8.31 19.46
CA GLN A 175 -17.28 -7.64 18.94
C GLN A 175 -17.63 -8.32 17.64
N LYS A 176 -18.82 -8.93 17.57
CA LYS A 176 -19.32 -9.49 16.32
C LYS A 176 -19.77 -8.35 15.43
N TYR A 177 -18.99 -8.06 14.39
CA TYR A 177 -19.33 -7.05 13.40
C TYR A 177 -20.43 -7.56 12.49
N THR A 178 -21.38 -6.69 12.19
CA THR A 178 -22.43 -6.91 11.21
C THR A 178 -22.07 -6.26 9.88
N GLN A 179 -22.80 -6.59 8.81
CA GLN A 179 -22.65 -5.93 7.52
C GLN A 179 -22.80 -4.40 7.62
N ASN A 180 -23.67 -3.91 8.50
CA ASN A 180 -23.89 -2.48 8.67
C ASN A 180 -22.67 -1.77 9.30
N ASP A 181 -22.04 -2.39 10.29
CA ASP A 181 -20.86 -1.82 10.95
C ASP A 181 -19.71 -1.68 9.94
N LEU A 182 -19.52 -2.69 9.10
CA LEU A 182 -18.46 -2.72 8.07
C LEU A 182 -18.74 -1.80 6.87
N MET A 183 -20.01 -1.55 6.54
CA MET A 183 -20.37 -0.55 5.53
C MET A 183 -20.17 0.89 6.03
N ILE A 184 -20.31 1.13 7.34
CA ILE A 184 -20.11 2.46 7.94
C ILE A 184 -18.61 2.75 8.11
N ASP A 185 -17.84 1.79 8.62
CA ASP A 185 -16.37 1.92 8.79
C ASP A 185 -15.64 0.75 8.11
N PRO A 186 -15.29 0.87 6.82
CA PRO A 186 -14.49 -0.13 6.10
C PRO A 186 -13.10 -0.36 6.70
N LEU A 187 -12.55 0.58 7.48
CA LEU A 187 -11.21 0.46 8.06
C LEU A 187 -11.15 -0.61 9.16
N ILE A 188 -12.30 -1.10 9.64
CA ILE A 188 -12.37 -2.25 10.54
C ILE A 188 -11.67 -3.48 9.93
N VAL A 189 -11.72 -3.66 8.61
CA VAL A 189 -11.06 -4.77 7.90
C VAL A 189 -9.54 -4.77 8.14
N LEU A 190 -8.94 -3.58 8.28
CA LEU A 190 -7.50 -3.41 8.52
C LEU A 190 -7.11 -3.57 10.00
N ARG A 191 -8.08 -3.64 10.92
CA ARG A 191 -7.83 -3.89 12.36
C ARG A 191 -7.76 -5.39 12.70
N CYS A 192 -7.37 -6.21 11.73
CA CYS A 192 -7.22 -7.65 11.87
C CYS A 192 -5.97 -8.05 12.69
N ASP A 193 -5.81 -9.35 12.97
CA ASP A 193 -4.58 -9.87 13.60
C ASP A 193 -3.36 -9.49 12.75
N GLN A 194 -2.38 -8.80 13.36
CA GLN A 194 -1.20 -8.28 12.67
C GLN A 194 -0.38 -9.36 11.94
N ARG A 195 -0.51 -10.64 12.32
CA ARG A 195 0.14 -11.76 11.61
C ARG A 195 -0.32 -11.88 10.16
N VAL A 196 -1.52 -11.40 9.83
CA VAL A 196 -2.03 -11.34 8.45
C VAL A 196 -1.14 -10.47 7.56
N HIS A 197 -0.53 -9.41 8.11
CA HIS A 197 0.34 -8.48 7.37
C HIS A 197 1.64 -9.13 6.85
N ARG A 198 1.93 -10.37 7.25
CA ARG A 198 3.06 -11.20 6.76
C ARG A 198 2.60 -12.52 6.16
N CYS A 199 1.32 -12.64 5.81
CA CYS A 199 0.73 -13.80 5.18
C CYS A 199 0.08 -13.39 3.84
N PRO A 200 0.80 -13.50 2.71
CA PRO A 200 0.32 -12.95 1.44
C PRO A 200 -1.07 -13.45 0.99
N PRO A 201 -1.42 -14.74 1.11
CA PRO A 201 -2.75 -15.20 0.70
C PRO A 201 -3.89 -14.65 1.56
N LEU A 202 -3.68 -14.45 2.87
CA LEU A 202 -4.70 -13.82 3.71
C LEU A 202 -4.72 -12.30 3.53
N MET A 203 -3.56 -11.68 3.28
CA MET A 203 -3.49 -10.26 2.97
C MET A 203 -4.26 -9.95 1.69
N ASP A 204 -4.10 -10.77 0.64
CA ASP A 204 -4.88 -10.69 -0.60
C ASP A 204 -6.39 -10.68 -0.34
N ILE A 205 -6.89 -11.62 0.46
CA ILE A 205 -8.29 -11.66 0.92
C ILE A 205 -8.69 -10.36 1.64
N THR A 206 -7.87 -9.85 2.57
CA THR A 206 -8.17 -8.60 3.29
C THR A 206 -8.22 -7.38 2.39
N LEU A 207 -7.33 -7.28 1.41
CA LEU A 207 -7.30 -6.20 0.43
C LEU A 207 -8.54 -6.24 -0.46
N HIS A 208 -8.97 -7.44 -0.85
CA HIS A 208 -10.17 -7.66 -1.64
C HIS A 208 -11.43 -7.22 -0.89
N MET A 209 -11.55 -7.62 0.38
CA MET A 209 -12.64 -7.17 1.26
C MET A 209 -12.63 -5.66 1.50
N LEU A 210 -11.45 -5.07 1.72
CA LEU A 210 -11.30 -3.63 1.91
C LEU A 210 -11.84 -2.87 0.70
N ASN A 211 -11.42 -3.24 -0.51
CA ASN A 211 -11.91 -2.61 -1.74
C ASN A 211 -13.44 -2.72 -1.86
N GLY A 212 -13.98 -3.92 -1.60
CA GLY A 212 -15.42 -4.16 -1.57
C GLY A 212 -16.16 -3.27 -0.57
N TYR A 213 -15.66 -3.15 0.67
CA TYR A 213 -16.30 -2.32 1.69
C TYR A 213 -16.11 -0.82 1.47
N LEU A 214 -15.01 -0.35 0.88
CA LEU A 214 -14.86 1.06 0.47
C LEU A 214 -15.93 1.43 -0.57
N LEU A 215 -16.14 0.57 -1.58
CA LEU A 215 -17.22 0.75 -2.55
C LEU A 215 -18.62 0.64 -1.93
N ALA A 216 -18.80 -0.25 -0.95
CA ALA A 216 -20.07 -0.39 -0.24
C ALA A 216 -20.39 0.83 0.61
N SER A 217 -19.41 1.39 1.31
CA SER A 217 -19.52 2.64 2.09
C SER A 217 -19.90 3.82 1.19
N LYS A 218 -19.25 3.97 0.03
CA LYS A 218 -19.60 5.00 -0.98
C LYS A 218 -21.06 4.91 -1.43
N ALA A 219 -21.52 3.69 -1.74
CA ALA A 219 -22.91 3.45 -2.13
C ALA A 219 -23.89 3.73 -0.97
N TYR A 220 -23.56 3.27 0.23
CA TYR A 220 -24.34 3.45 1.45
C TYR A 220 -24.54 4.93 1.78
N LEU A 221 -23.46 5.72 1.83
CA LEU A 221 -23.53 7.16 2.11
C LEU A 221 -24.31 7.92 1.04
N SER A 222 -24.16 7.51 -0.23
CA SER A 222 -24.91 8.12 -1.34
C SER A 222 -26.41 7.82 -1.27
N ALA A 223 -26.81 6.63 -0.82
CA ALA A 223 -28.21 6.28 -0.59
C ALA A 223 -28.78 6.99 0.64
N HIS A 224 -28.05 6.95 1.76
CA HIS A 224 -28.45 7.58 3.03
C HIS A 224 -28.68 9.09 2.89
N LEU A 225 -27.85 9.78 2.10
CA LEU A 225 -28.01 11.21 1.87
C LEU A 225 -29.30 11.52 1.08
N LYS A 226 -29.66 10.70 0.09
CA LYS A 226 -30.93 10.85 -0.66
C LYS A 226 -32.14 10.62 0.24
N GLU A 227 -32.11 9.59 1.08
CA GLU A 227 -33.19 9.30 2.03
C GLU A 227 -33.39 10.42 3.07
N THR A 228 -32.29 11.07 3.49
CA THR A 228 -32.33 12.19 4.43
C THR A 228 -32.85 13.46 3.77
N ALA A 229 -32.42 13.78 2.54
CA ALA A 229 -32.86 14.96 1.80
C ALA A 229 -34.37 14.95 1.49
N GLU A 230 -34.97 13.78 1.31
CA GLU A 230 -36.42 13.64 1.15
C GLU A 230 -37.20 13.88 2.46
N GLN A 231 -36.56 13.67 3.62
CA GLN A 231 -37.16 13.90 4.94
C GLN A 231 -37.17 15.37 5.39
N ASP A 232 -36.22 16.19 4.91
CA ASP A 232 -36.13 17.61 5.26
C ASP A 232 -37.04 18.53 4.40
N ARG A 233 -37.51 18.04 3.25
CA ARG A 233 -38.43 18.77 2.34
C ARG A 233 -39.83 19.14 2.89
N PRO A 234 -40.43 18.49 3.91
CA PRO A 234 -41.78 18.85 4.37
C PRO A 234 -41.86 20.14 5.22
N SER A 235 -40.75 20.73 5.66
CA SER A 235 -40.78 21.76 6.71
C SER A 235 -40.56 23.20 6.24
N GLN A 236 -40.15 23.42 4.98
CA GLN A 236 -39.84 24.77 4.46
C GLN A 236 -41.00 25.49 3.76
N ASN A 237 -42.19 24.90 3.66
CA ASN A 237 -43.31 25.53 2.96
C ASN A 237 -44.18 26.48 3.80
N ASN A 238 -43.85 26.75 5.07
CA ASN A 238 -44.75 27.50 5.97
C ASN A 238 -44.19 28.76 6.66
N THR A 239 -43.17 29.43 6.11
CA THR A 239 -42.87 30.80 6.60
C THR A 239 -42.38 31.70 5.48
N LEU A 240 -43.34 32.26 4.75
CA LEU A 240 -43.13 33.47 3.95
C LEU A 240 -43.02 34.66 4.91
N GLY A 241 -41.81 35.11 5.20
CA GLY A 241 -41.55 36.43 5.80
C GLY A 241 -40.56 36.44 6.96
N LEU A 242 -39.27 36.64 6.68
CA LEU A 242 -38.56 37.87 7.09
C LEU A 242 -37.18 37.93 6.43
N ILE A 243 -36.79 39.17 6.13
CA ILE A 243 -35.55 39.59 5.47
C ILE A 243 -34.35 39.43 6.41
N GLY A 244 -33.27 38.84 5.89
CA GLY A 244 -31.88 39.16 6.22
C GLY A 244 -31.35 38.75 7.59
N GLN A 245 -30.42 37.78 7.60
CA GLN A 245 -29.10 37.91 8.24
C GLN A 245 -28.20 36.72 7.84
N THR A 246 -26.97 37.10 7.46
CA THR A 246 -25.68 36.38 7.49
C THR A 246 -25.64 34.94 7.97
N ASP A 247 -24.91 34.04 7.26
CA ASP A 247 -23.78 33.27 7.83
C ASP A 247 -23.18 32.26 6.83
N GLY A 248 -21.92 32.46 6.45
CA GLY A 248 -20.94 31.45 5.96
C GLY A 248 -21.21 30.72 4.62
N PRO A 249 -20.17 30.16 3.96
CA PRO A 249 -20.39 29.07 3.01
C PRO A 249 -20.87 27.86 3.81
N GLU A 250 -22.19 27.64 3.88
CA GLU A 250 -22.73 26.39 4.43
C GLU A 250 -22.23 25.23 3.56
N VAL A 251 -21.20 24.53 4.04
CA VAL A 251 -20.66 23.34 3.38
C VAL A 251 -21.82 22.37 3.15
N THR A 252 -22.10 22.08 1.89
CA THR A 252 -23.29 21.28 1.56
C THR A 252 -23.10 19.86 2.11
N ARG A 253 -24.20 19.18 2.46
CA ARG A 253 -24.11 17.77 2.94
C ARG A 253 -23.41 16.85 1.93
N GLU A 254 -23.48 17.20 0.64
CA GLU A 254 -22.78 16.53 -0.45
C GLU A 254 -21.26 16.77 -0.40
N GLU A 255 -20.81 18.00 -0.12
CA GLU A 255 -19.40 18.31 0.12
C GLU A 255 -18.85 17.59 1.35
N LEU A 256 -19.61 17.55 2.46
CA LEU A 256 -19.21 16.78 3.65
C LEU A 256 -19.08 15.28 3.35
N LYS A 257 -20.00 14.71 2.56
CA LYS A 257 -19.92 13.33 2.11
C LYS A 257 -18.66 13.08 1.28
N ASN A 258 -18.37 13.95 0.31
CA ASN A 258 -17.20 13.81 -0.55
C ASN A 258 -15.89 13.96 0.24
N ALA A 259 -15.83 14.91 1.19
CA ALA A 259 -14.68 15.07 2.08
C ALA A 259 -14.48 13.84 2.99
N LEU A 260 -15.57 13.29 3.55
CA LEU A 260 -15.52 12.08 4.36
C LEU A 260 -15.01 10.88 3.55
N LEU A 261 -15.52 10.69 2.33
CA LEU A 261 -15.09 9.61 1.45
C LEU A 261 -13.62 9.74 1.04
N ALA A 262 -13.17 10.95 0.68
CA ALA A 262 -11.77 11.21 0.36
C ALA A 262 -10.85 10.96 1.57
N ALA A 263 -11.26 11.39 2.77
CA ALA A 263 -10.52 11.14 4.00
C ALA A 263 -10.46 9.64 4.34
N GLN A 264 -11.57 8.92 4.19
CA GLN A 264 -11.64 7.47 4.39
C GLN A 264 -10.71 6.71 3.44
N ASP A 265 -10.75 7.04 2.15
CA ASP A 265 -9.87 6.42 1.15
C ASP A 265 -8.40 6.77 1.43
N SER A 266 -8.08 8.03 1.75
CA SER A 266 -6.71 8.41 2.10
C SER A 266 -6.21 7.69 3.36
N ALA A 267 -7.06 7.53 4.37
CA ALA A 267 -6.71 6.81 5.60
C ALA A 267 -6.47 5.32 5.31
N ALA A 268 -7.28 4.70 4.45
CA ALA A 268 -7.04 3.33 3.99
C ALA A 268 -5.67 3.22 3.31
N VAL A 269 -5.35 4.14 2.38
CA VAL A 269 -4.04 4.16 1.70
C VAL A 269 -2.89 4.34 2.69
N GLN A 270 -3.01 5.24 3.66
CA GLN A 270 -1.96 5.47 4.67
C GLN A 270 -1.71 4.22 5.52
N ILE A 271 -2.77 3.56 6.01
CA ILE A 271 -2.63 2.31 6.77
C ILE A 271 -1.97 1.23 5.92
N LEU A 272 -2.37 1.10 4.64
CA LEU A 272 -1.76 0.14 3.72
C LEU A 272 -0.27 0.44 3.48
N LEU A 273 0.10 1.71 3.34
CA LEU A 273 1.49 2.13 3.22
C LEU A 273 2.29 1.81 4.49
N GLU A 274 1.72 2.03 5.67
CA GLU A 274 2.36 1.66 6.94
C GLU A 274 2.57 0.13 7.07
N ILE A 275 1.64 -0.69 6.56
CA ILE A 275 1.79 -2.15 6.55
C ILE A 275 3.01 -2.60 5.71
N CYS A 276 3.38 -1.84 4.68
CA CYS A 276 4.56 -2.10 3.85
C CYS A 276 5.89 -1.89 4.58
N LEU A 277 5.90 -1.24 5.75
CA LEU A 277 7.12 -1.03 6.52
C LEU A 277 7.62 -2.36 7.11
N PRO A 278 8.95 -2.61 7.09
CA PRO A 278 9.53 -3.77 7.75
C PRO A 278 9.38 -3.64 9.28
N THR A 279 9.15 -4.75 9.97
CA THR A 279 9.10 -4.75 11.44
C THR A 279 10.50 -4.52 12.01
N GLU A 280 10.59 -4.07 13.28
CA GLU A 280 11.88 -3.90 13.96
C GLU A 280 12.70 -5.20 13.99
N GLU A 281 12.02 -6.35 14.06
CA GLU A 281 12.64 -7.68 14.00
C GLU A 281 13.19 -8.03 12.61
N GLU A 282 12.51 -7.58 11.54
CA GLU A 282 12.96 -7.75 10.15
C GLU A 282 14.15 -6.82 9.85
N LYS A 283 14.12 -5.58 10.37
CA LYS A 283 15.25 -4.64 10.31
C LYS A 283 16.47 -5.17 11.08
N ALA A 284 16.28 -5.81 12.23
CA ALA A 284 17.38 -6.40 12.99
C ALA A 284 18.02 -7.62 12.29
N LYS A 285 17.23 -8.38 11.51
CA LYS A 285 17.71 -9.54 10.74
C LYS A 285 18.52 -9.14 9.50
N SER A 286 18.18 -8.02 8.83
CA SER A 286 18.96 -7.53 7.68
C SER A 286 20.34 -6.97 8.06
N VAL A 287 20.55 -6.61 9.34
CA VAL A 287 21.79 -6.01 9.85
C VAL A 287 22.79 -7.06 10.39
N ASN A 288 22.40 -8.33 10.55
CA ASN A 288 23.26 -9.39 11.12
C ASN A 288 23.77 -10.40 10.06
N PRO A 289 24.87 -10.11 9.35
CA PRO A 289 25.49 -11.07 8.42
C PRO A 289 26.09 -12.31 9.12
N ASP A 290 26.33 -12.27 10.44
CA ASP A 290 27.01 -13.34 11.18
C ASP A 290 26.11 -14.52 11.59
N SER A 291 24.78 -14.40 11.44
CA SER A 291 23.85 -15.46 11.87
C SER A 291 23.72 -16.63 10.87
N LEU A 292 24.21 -16.46 9.64
CA LEU A 292 24.10 -17.47 8.57
C LEU A 292 25.20 -18.55 8.58
N LEU A 293 26.23 -18.43 9.41
CA LEU A 293 27.31 -19.42 9.48
C LEU A 293 27.00 -20.65 10.34
N ARG A 294 25.87 -20.72 11.05
CA ARG A 294 25.60 -21.83 11.99
C ARG A 294 24.71 -22.95 11.44
N ASN A 295 24.10 -22.79 10.26
CA ASN A 295 23.12 -23.78 9.75
C ASN A 295 23.51 -24.52 8.45
N VAL A 296 24.77 -24.43 7.97
CA VAL A 296 25.23 -25.18 6.78
C VAL A 296 26.26 -26.25 7.14
N GLN A 297 25.98 -27.04 8.17
CA GLN A 297 26.73 -28.26 8.45
C GLN A 297 25.90 -29.51 8.16
N SER A 298 25.35 -29.61 6.95
CA SER A 298 25.12 -30.90 6.31
C SER A 298 24.97 -30.73 4.81
N VAL A 299 25.70 -31.58 4.08
CA VAL A 299 25.69 -31.82 2.63
C VAL A 299 26.69 -30.99 1.82
N ILE A 300 27.89 -31.58 1.72
CA ILE A 300 28.93 -31.31 0.72
C ILE A 300 28.45 -31.85 -0.63
N THR A 301 28.48 -31.02 -1.70
CA THR A 301 29.15 -31.31 -2.98
C THR A 301 29.20 -30.07 -3.90
N THR A 302 30.40 -29.51 -4.03
CA THR A 302 31.07 -28.98 -5.25
C THR A 302 30.29 -28.17 -6.29
N SER A 303 30.45 -26.84 -6.27
CA SER A 303 31.03 -26.04 -7.39
C SER A 303 31.04 -24.52 -7.10
N THR A 304 32.24 -23.94 -7.03
CA THR A 304 32.65 -22.51 -7.24
C THR A 304 31.78 -21.35 -6.71
N PRO A 305 32.29 -20.50 -5.80
CA PRO A 305 31.59 -19.30 -5.35
C PRO A 305 31.90 -18.10 -6.27
N ASN A 306 30.91 -17.60 -6.99
CA ASN A 306 30.97 -16.27 -7.59
C ASN A 306 30.56 -15.27 -6.50
N LYS A 307 31.53 -14.47 -6.04
CA LYS A 307 31.42 -13.54 -4.92
C LYS A 307 31.04 -12.16 -5.47
N GLY A 308 29.82 -11.69 -5.23
CA GLY A 308 29.48 -10.29 -5.51
C GLY A 308 28.00 -9.99 -5.76
N ARG A 309 27.16 -10.12 -4.73
CA ARG A 309 25.86 -9.43 -4.51
C ARG A 309 25.11 -10.26 -3.48
N GLY A 310 24.90 -9.75 -2.28
CA GLY A 310 24.26 -10.57 -1.24
C GLY A 310 23.61 -9.79 -0.11
N GLU A 311 23.48 -8.46 -0.22
CA GLU A 311 22.81 -7.65 0.82
C GLU A 311 21.41 -7.19 0.38
N GLY A 312 21.08 -7.31 -0.92
CA GLY A 312 19.76 -6.93 -1.47
C GLY A 312 18.84 -8.10 -1.85
N GLU A 313 19.32 -9.35 -1.84
CA GLU A 313 18.56 -10.50 -2.34
C GLU A 313 17.60 -11.08 -1.27
N ASP A 314 17.98 -11.04 0.01
CA ASP A 314 17.14 -11.53 1.12
C ASP A 314 15.90 -10.65 1.36
N ASN A 315 15.99 -9.34 1.09
CA ASN A 315 14.83 -8.44 1.18
C ASN A 315 13.81 -8.69 0.04
N LEU A 316 14.23 -9.32 -1.05
CA LEU A 316 13.39 -9.56 -2.22
C LEU A 316 12.57 -10.86 -2.12
N LEU A 317 13.06 -11.87 -1.41
CA LEU A 317 12.45 -13.21 -1.31
C LEU A 317 11.76 -13.42 0.04
N CYS A 318 10.86 -12.51 0.42
CA CYS A 318 10.14 -12.59 1.68
C CYS A 318 8.63 -12.36 1.51
N ASN A 319 7.84 -12.83 2.47
CA ASN A 319 6.39 -12.60 2.49
C ASN A 319 6.05 -11.09 2.49
N LEU A 320 6.89 -10.26 3.11
CA LEU A 320 6.73 -8.80 3.09
C LEU A 320 6.75 -8.28 1.65
N ARG A 321 7.65 -8.78 0.79
CA ARG A 321 7.72 -8.33 -0.60
C ARG A 321 6.46 -8.66 -1.39
N GLU A 322 5.91 -9.85 -1.22
CA GLU A 322 4.64 -10.22 -1.85
C GLU A 322 3.48 -9.35 -1.35
N VAL A 323 3.41 -9.09 -0.04
CA VAL A 323 2.41 -8.18 0.55
C VAL A 323 2.54 -6.76 0.00
N GLN A 324 3.77 -6.24 -0.10
CA GLN A 324 4.04 -4.94 -0.72
C GLN A 324 3.55 -4.90 -2.17
N CYS A 325 3.79 -5.94 -2.96
CA CYS A 325 3.29 -6.03 -4.34
C CYS A 325 1.76 -6.03 -4.39
N LEU A 326 1.08 -6.81 -3.55
CA LEU A 326 -0.39 -6.85 -3.48
C LEU A 326 -0.97 -5.48 -3.10
N ILE A 327 -0.37 -4.81 -2.12
CA ILE A 327 -0.76 -3.45 -1.72
C ILE A 327 -0.55 -2.48 -2.89
N CYS A 328 0.61 -2.50 -3.54
CA CYS A 328 0.87 -1.66 -4.71
C CYS A 328 -0.13 -1.91 -5.84
N CYS A 329 -0.53 -3.16 -6.09
CA CYS A 329 -1.59 -3.49 -7.05
C CYS A 329 -2.93 -2.85 -6.65
N LEU A 330 -3.35 -2.94 -5.39
CA LEU A 330 -4.58 -2.30 -4.93
C LEU A 330 -4.50 -0.77 -5.05
N LEU A 331 -3.41 -0.16 -4.58
CA LEU A 331 -3.20 1.29 -4.67
C LEU A 331 -3.20 1.76 -6.13
N HIS A 332 -2.60 0.99 -7.04
CA HIS A 332 -2.68 1.25 -8.47
C HIS A 332 -4.14 1.31 -8.94
N GLN A 333 -4.96 0.30 -8.61
CA GLN A 333 -6.38 0.28 -8.98
C GLN A 333 -7.14 1.45 -8.36
N MET A 334 -6.88 1.80 -7.10
CA MET A 334 -7.51 2.95 -6.43
C MET A 334 -7.17 4.27 -7.13
N TYR A 335 -5.92 4.47 -7.54
CA TYR A 335 -5.48 5.69 -8.24
C TYR A 335 -6.01 5.77 -9.67
N ILE A 336 -6.19 4.63 -10.35
CA ILE A 336 -6.87 4.58 -11.65
C ILE A 336 -8.36 4.91 -11.51
N ALA A 337 -9.00 4.43 -10.44
CA ALA A 337 -10.42 4.69 -10.18
C ALA A 337 -10.69 6.14 -9.76
N ASP A 338 -9.85 6.74 -8.92
CA ASP A 338 -9.92 8.14 -8.54
C ASP A 338 -8.52 8.76 -8.33
N PRO A 339 -8.05 9.58 -9.28
CA PRO A 339 -6.72 10.19 -9.21
C PRO A 339 -6.58 11.22 -8.09
N ASN A 340 -7.69 11.75 -7.55
CA ASN A 340 -7.63 12.72 -6.45
C ASN A 340 -7.17 12.09 -5.15
N ILE A 341 -7.41 10.79 -4.94
CA ILE A 341 -6.89 10.05 -3.77
C ILE A 341 -5.36 10.08 -3.79
N ALA A 342 -4.74 9.84 -4.97
CA ALA A 342 -3.30 9.93 -5.12
C ALA A 342 -2.79 11.32 -4.75
N LYS A 343 -3.42 12.38 -5.27
CA LYS A 343 -3.07 13.76 -4.91
C LYS A 343 -3.17 13.99 -3.40
N LEU A 344 -4.30 13.63 -2.79
CA LEU A 344 -4.53 13.85 -1.36
C LEU A 344 -3.50 13.13 -0.48
N VAL A 345 -3.19 11.86 -0.78
CA VAL A 345 -2.19 11.07 -0.04
C VAL A 345 -0.80 11.69 -0.14
N HIS A 346 -0.40 12.18 -1.31
CA HIS A 346 0.91 12.84 -1.46
C HIS A 346 0.95 14.23 -0.81
N PHE A 347 -0.19 14.92 -0.73
CA PHE A 347 -0.33 16.14 0.07
C PHE A 347 -0.32 15.85 1.57
N GLN A 348 -0.73 14.67 2.02
CA GLN A 348 -0.59 14.22 3.41
C GLN A 348 0.85 13.81 3.72
N GLY A 349 1.54 13.17 2.75
CA GLY A 349 2.88 12.63 2.91
C GLY A 349 2.87 11.25 3.57
N TYR A 350 3.98 10.53 3.43
CA TYR A 350 4.23 9.22 4.05
C TYR A 350 5.75 8.99 4.18
N PRO A 351 6.21 7.99 4.96
CA PRO A 351 7.63 7.75 5.21
C PRO A 351 8.45 7.56 3.91
N CYS A 352 9.64 8.19 3.86
CA CYS A 352 10.48 8.26 2.66
C CYS A 352 10.98 6.88 2.20
N GLU A 353 11.07 5.93 3.12
CA GLU A 353 11.46 4.53 2.88
C GLU A 353 10.52 3.84 1.89
N LEU A 354 9.27 4.31 1.78
CA LEU A 354 8.27 3.76 0.88
C LEU A 354 8.31 4.37 -0.51
N LEU A 355 8.94 5.53 -0.72
CA LEU A 355 9.04 6.18 -2.04
C LEU A 355 9.63 5.27 -3.13
N PRO A 356 10.78 4.57 -2.93
CA PRO A 356 11.30 3.66 -3.96
C PRO A 356 10.35 2.49 -4.23
N LEU A 357 9.60 2.03 -3.22
CA LEU A 357 8.62 0.96 -3.36
C LEU A 357 7.41 1.41 -4.17
N THR A 358 6.79 2.53 -3.79
CA THR A 358 5.56 3.02 -4.42
C THR A 358 5.81 3.46 -5.86
N VAL A 359 6.90 4.20 -6.12
CA VAL A 359 7.23 4.68 -7.47
C VAL A 359 7.56 3.53 -8.42
N ALA A 360 8.29 2.50 -7.98
CA ALA A 360 8.60 1.35 -8.83
C ALA A 360 7.45 0.34 -8.91
N GLY A 361 6.63 0.22 -7.86
CA GLY A 361 5.58 -0.79 -7.73
C GLY A 361 4.21 -0.37 -8.27
N ILE A 362 3.92 0.94 -8.37
CA ILE A 362 2.62 1.47 -8.80
C ILE A 362 2.79 2.16 -10.17
N PRO A 363 2.38 1.55 -11.29
CA PRO A 363 2.60 2.10 -12.62
C PRO A 363 1.95 3.46 -12.89
N SER A 364 0.85 3.77 -12.19
CA SER A 364 0.12 5.04 -12.32
C SER A 364 0.81 6.24 -11.66
N MET A 365 1.97 6.06 -11.02
CA MET A 365 2.64 7.14 -10.27
C MET A 365 3.12 8.32 -11.11
N HIS A 366 3.27 8.15 -12.41
CA HIS A 366 3.61 9.23 -13.34
C HIS A 366 2.58 10.39 -13.33
N ILE A 367 1.33 10.15 -12.95
CA ILE A 367 0.30 11.19 -12.79
C ILE A 367 0.69 12.24 -11.73
N CYS A 368 1.56 11.89 -10.79
CA CYS A 368 1.98 12.79 -9.72
C CYS A 368 2.78 13.99 -10.23
N LEU A 369 3.41 13.87 -11.40
CA LEU A 369 4.10 14.98 -12.07
C LEU A 369 3.17 16.18 -12.35
N ASP A 370 1.85 15.96 -12.42
CA ASP A 370 0.86 17.00 -12.70
C ASP A 370 0.67 17.95 -11.52
N PHE A 371 0.74 17.44 -10.29
CA PHE A 371 0.49 18.21 -9.07
C PHE A 371 1.74 18.45 -8.21
N ILE A 372 2.92 17.91 -8.59
CA ILE A 372 4.19 18.21 -7.89
C ILE A 372 4.49 19.71 -7.83
N PRO A 373 4.32 20.52 -8.90
CA PRO A 373 4.52 21.97 -8.80
C PRO A 373 3.63 22.63 -7.74
N GLU A 374 2.39 22.18 -7.62
CA GLU A 374 1.43 22.65 -6.61
C GLU A 374 1.83 22.22 -5.19
N LEU A 375 2.42 21.02 -5.05
CA LEU A 375 2.93 20.51 -3.78
C LEU A 375 4.21 21.23 -3.34
N ILE A 376 5.10 21.58 -4.28
CA ILE A 376 6.30 22.40 -4.02
C ILE A 376 5.90 23.83 -3.61
N ALA A 377 4.78 24.35 -4.10
CA ALA A 377 4.30 25.68 -3.75
C ALA A 377 3.66 25.77 -2.34
N GLN A 378 3.53 24.66 -1.62
CA GLN A 378 3.00 24.67 -0.24
C GLN A 378 3.93 25.42 0.71
N PRO A 379 3.39 26.15 1.70
CA PRO A 379 4.21 26.92 2.66
C PRO A 379 4.96 26.03 3.67
N GLU A 380 4.53 24.80 3.88
CA GLU A 380 5.17 23.85 4.81
C GLU A 380 6.40 23.19 4.20
N LEU A 381 7.57 23.33 4.86
CA LEU A 381 8.82 22.75 4.39
C LEU A 381 8.77 21.23 4.25
N GLU A 382 8.04 20.54 5.12
CA GLU A 382 7.89 19.08 5.07
C GLU A 382 7.25 18.62 3.74
N LYS A 383 6.27 19.39 3.23
CA LYS A 383 5.61 19.10 1.95
C LYS A 383 6.54 19.37 0.77
N GLN A 384 7.33 20.44 0.85
CA GLN A 384 8.32 20.77 -0.17
C GLN A 384 9.42 19.70 -0.25
N ILE A 385 9.94 19.26 0.91
CA ILE A 385 10.95 18.20 1.00
C ILE A 385 10.40 16.90 0.40
N PHE A 386 9.21 16.49 0.83
CA PHE A 386 8.55 15.29 0.30
C PHE A 386 8.31 15.38 -1.22
N ALA A 387 7.89 16.54 -1.74
CA ALA A 387 7.70 16.74 -3.16
C ALA A 387 9.00 16.59 -3.96
N ILE A 388 10.11 17.14 -3.45
CA ILE A 388 11.43 17.05 -4.09
C ILE A 388 11.93 15.59 -4.09
N GLN A 389 11.74 14.86 -2.98
CA GLN A 389 12.11 13.44 -2.89
C GLN A 389 11.24 12.57 -3.81
N LEU A 390 9.93 12.77 -3.82
CA LEU A 390 9.02 12.09 -4.74
C LEU A 390 9.39 12.35 -6.19
N LEU A 391 9.62 13.62 -6.56
CA LEU A 391 10.05 14.01 -7.89
C LEU A 391 11.36 13.32 -8.26
N SER A 392 12.32 13.27 -7.34
CA SER A 392 13.60 12.59 -7.53
C SER A 392 13.45 11.13 -7.95
N HIS A 393 12.64 10.36 -7.22
CA HIS A 393 12.34 8.97 -7.55
C HIS A 393 11.58 8.84 -8.88
N LEU A 394 10.63 9.74 -9.15
CA LEU A 394 9.90 9.76 -10.42
C LEU A 394 10.81 10.09 -11.60
N CYS A 395 11.81 10.95 -11.45
CA CYS A 395 12.75 11.27 -12.52
C CYS A 395 13.64 10.08 -12.89
N ILE A 396 14.10 9.32 -11.88
CA ILE A 396 14.85 8.07 -12.11
C ILE A 396 13.98 7.03 -12.83
N GLN A 397 12.72 6.88 -12.43
CA GLN A 397 11.82 5.86 -12.99
C GLN A 397 11.24 6.27 -14.35
N TYR A 398 10.95 7.55 -14.55
CA TYR A 398 10.24 8.10 -15.71
C TYR A 398 11.02 9.28 -16.31
N ALA A 399 11.91 8.96 -17.25
CA ALA A 399 12.67 9.93 -18.02
C ALA A 399 11.81 10.58 -19.13
N LEU A 400 10.98 11.57 -18.76
CA LEU A 400 10.07 12.28 -19.65
C LEU A 400 10.46 13.77 -19.78
N PRO A 401 10.17 14.45 -20.91
CA PRO A 401 10.40 15.90 -21.04
C PRO A 401 9.67 16.74 -19.98
N LYS A 402 8.45 16.31 -19.60
CA LYS A 402 7.69 16.91 -18.49
C LYS A 402 8.39 16.71 -17.14
N SER A 403 8.96 15.53 -16.91
CA SER A 403 9.72 15.23 -15.70
C SER A 403 10.97 16.12 -15.60
N LEU A 404 11.68 16.34 -16.71
CA LEU A 404 12.81 17.27 -16.79
C LEU A 404 12.39 18.73 -16.49
N SER A 405 11.27 19.21 -17.03
CA SER A 405 10.83 20.59 -16.78
C SER A 405 10.45 20.80 -15.32
N VAL A 406 9.78 19.82 -14.69
CA VAL A 406 9.43 19.86 -13.27
C VAL A 406 10.67 19.73 -12.38
N ALA A 407 11.65 18.90 -12.75
CA ALA A 407 12.94 18.81 -12.05
C ALA A 407 13.70 20.14 -12.07
N ARG A 408 13.76 20.81 -13.23
CA ARG A 408 14.35 22.15 -13.35
C ARG A 408 13.63 23.17 -12.47
N LEU A 409 12.30 23.14 -12.43
CA LEU A 409 11.51 23.99 -11.54
C LEU A 409 11.88 23.74 -10.07
N ALA A 410 11.98 22.48 -9.65
CA ALA A 410 12.36 22.12 -8.29
C ALA A 410 13.76 22.64 -7.92
N VAL A 411 14.75 22.50 -8.83
CA VAL A 411 16.11 23.04 -8.63
C VAL A 411 16.09 24.57 -8.46
N ASN A 412 15.30 25.29 -9.28
CA ASN A 412 15.15 26.74 -9.18
C ASN A 412 14.49 27.17 -7.85
N VAL A 413 13.47 26.44 -7.40
CA VAL A 413 12.81 26.68 -6.11
C VAL A 413 13.78 26.42 -4.96
N MET A 414 14.56 25.33 -5.01
CA MET A 414 15.60 25.04 -4.00
C MET A 414 16.63 26.18 -3.90
N GLY A 415 17.10 26.70 -5.03
CA GLY A 415 18.00 27.86 -5.06
C GLY A 415 17.39 29.13 -4.47
N THR A 416 16.11 29.37 -4.74
CA THR A 416 15.39 30.51 -4.14
C THR A 416 15.25 30.35 -2.62
N LEU A 417 14.88 29.15 -2.16
CA LEU A 417 14.71 28.81 -0.74
C LEU A 417 16.00 28.97 0.07
N LEU A 418 17.16 28.74 -0.53
CA LEU A 418 18.46 28.97 0.11
C LEU A 418 18.61 30.39 0.69
N THR A 419 18.10 31.39 -0.04
CA THR A 419 18.24 32.81 0.30
C THR A 419 17.20 33.32 1.29
N VAL A 420 16.01 32.70 1.34
CA VAL A 420 14.88 33.15 2.18
C VAL A 420 14.77 32.38 3.49
N LEU A 421 15.38 31.19 3.59
CA LEU A 421 15.35 30.37 4.80
C LEU A 421 16.46 30.77 5.79
N THR A 422 16.09 30.79 7.07
CA THR A 422 17.01 30.90 8.21
C THR A 422 17.92 29.67 8.31
N GLN A 423 19.09 29.79 8.93
CA GLN A 423 20.07 28.71 9.11
C GLN A 423 19.46 27.38 9.61
N ALA A 424 18.68 27.39 10.69
CA ALA A 424 18.06 26.17 11.23
C ALA A 424 17.10 25.48 10.22
N LYS A 425 16.31 26.28 9.48
CA LYS A 425 15.41 25.77 8.44
C LYS A 425 16.17 25.30 7.19
N ARG A 426 17.29 25.95 6.86
CA ARG A 426 18.18 25.55 5.77
C ARG A 426 18.75 24.17 6.03
N TYR A 427 19.25 23.90 7.24
CA TYR A 427 19.72 22.58 7.65
C TYR A 427 18.63 21.51 7.47
N ALA A 428 17.44 21.75 8.06
CA ALA A 428 16.33 20.81 7.99
C ALA A 428 15.83 20.55 6.55
N PHE A 429 15.93 21.55 5.67
CA PHE A 429 15.50 21.44 4.27
C PHE A 429 16.54 20.76 3.38
N PHE A 430 17.82 21.15 3.46
CA PHE A 430 18.85 20.66 2.55
C PHE A 430 19.36 19.26 2.91
N MET A 431 19.43 18.89 4.19
CA MET A 431 19.86 17.54 4.59
C MET A 431 19.10 16.40 3.87
N PRO A 432 17.76 16.38 3.84
CA PRO A 432 17.01 15.34 3.14
C PRO A 432 16.88 15.54 1.62
N THR A 433 17.14 16.74 1.09
CA THR A 433 16.94 17.07 -0.35
C THR A 433 18.21 17.00 -1.19
N LEU A 434 19.39 17.01 -0.58
CA LEU A 434 20.66 16.87 -1.31
C LEU A 434 20.78 15.53 -2.07
N PRO A 435 20.40 14.36 -1.52
CA PRO A 435 20.38 13.11 -2.29
C PRO A 435 19.47 13.17 -3.53
N SER A 436 18.42 14.00 -3.48
CA SER A 436 17.51 14.17 -4.61
C SER A 436 18.20 14.82 -5.81
N LEU A 437 19.18 15.70 -5.59
CA LEU A 437 19.97 16.33 -6.64
C LEU A 437 20.87 15.33 -7.36
N VAL A 438 21.45 14.37 -6.63
CA VAL A 438 22.24 13.27 -7.22
C VAL A 438 21.40 12.50 -8.24
N SER A 439 20.17 12.16 -7.84
CA SER A 439 19.22 11.44 -8.69
C SER A 439 18.73 12.28 -9.88
N PHE A 440 18.59 13.60 -9.74
CA PHE A 440 18.31 14.49 -10.89
C PHE A 440 19.46 14.51 -11.88
N CYS A 441 20.70 14.61 -11.42
CA CYS A 441 21.90 14.51 -12.27
C CYS A 441 21.95 13.16 -13.00
N ARG A 442 21.58 12.08 -12.31
CA ARG A 442 21.53 10.72 -12.87
C ARG A 442 20.48 10.59 -13.98
N ALA A 443 19.27 11.08 -13.73
CA ALA A 443 18.18 11.02 -14.68
C ALA A 443 18.39 11.98 -15.86
N PHE A 444 18.94 13.17 -15.59
CA PHE A 444 18.98 14.29 -16.54
C PHE A 444 20.37 14.95 -16.58
N PRO A 445 21.25 14.50 -17.50
CA PRO A 445 22.54 15.14 -17.75
C PRO A 445 22.48 16.66 -18.03
N PRO A 446 21.45 17.21 -18.70
CA PRO A 446 21.38 18.66 -18.92
C PRO A 446 21.30 19.52 -17.64
N LEU A 447 21.04 18.95 -16.47
CA LEU A 447 20.93 19.68 -15.20
C LEU A 447 22.26 19.77 -14.42
N TYR A 448 23.35 19.14 -14.89
CA TYR A 448 24.62 19.12 -14.16
C TYR A 448 25.14 20.52 -13.82
N GLU A 449 25.13 21.45 -14.77
CA GLU A 449 25.67 22.79 -14.57
C GLU A 449 24.86 23.58 -13.52
N ASP A 450 23.53 23.55 -13.65
CA ASP A 450 22.60 24.20 -12.71
C ASP A 450 22.75 23.63 -11.29
N ILE A 451 22.84 22.29 -11.16
CA ILE A 451 22.98 21.61 -9.87
C ILE A 451 24.35 21.86 -9.25
N MET A 452 25.44 21.86 -10.03
CA MET A 452 26.77 22.20 -9.50
C MET A 452 26.83 23.66 -9.03
N SER A 453 26.26 24.59 -9.78
CA SER A 453 26.14 25.99 -9.37
C SER A 453 25.39 26.12 -8.03
N LEU A 454 24.26 25.41 -7.90
CA LEU A 454 23.49 25.37 -6.65
C LEU A 454 24.30 24.78 -5.48
N LEU A 455 24.96 23.63 -5.66
CA LEU A 455 25.78 23.01 -4.61
C LEU A 455 26.93 23.92 -4.16
N ILE A 456 27.57 24.64 -5.09
CA ILE A 456 28.61 25.62 -4.76
C ILE A 456 28.01 26.77 -3.93
N GLN A 457 26.85 27.30 -4.30
CA GLN A 457 26.17 28.35 -3.53
C GLN A 457 25.81 27.88 -2.12
N ILE A 458 25.24 26.68 -1.98
CA ILE A 458 24.94 26.10 -0.67
C ILE A 458 26.23 25.96 0.16
N GLY A 459 27.30 25.45 -0.45
CA GLY A 459 28.60 25.29 0.20
C GLY A 459 29.23 26.60 0.67
N GLN A 460 29.13 27.68 -0.10
CA GLN A 460 29.61 29.02 0.28
C GLN A 460 28.83 29.58 1.48
N VAL A 461 27.51 29.38 1.50
CA VAL A 461 26.66 29.77 2.63
C VAL A 461 27.05 28.97 3.88
N CYS A 462 27.21 27.65 3.77
CA CYS A 462 27.62 26.81 4.90
C CYS A 462 29.03 27.18 5.41
N ALA A 463 29.98 27.47 4.53
CA ALA A 463 31.32 27.91 4.91
C ALA A 463 31.28 29.24 5.69
N SER A 464 30.37 30.15 5.32
CA SER A 464 30.16 31.42 6.02
C SER A 464 29.53 31.17 7.40
N ASP A 465 28.50 30.32 7.49
CA ASP A 465 27.84 29.96 8.75
C ASP A 465 28.83 29.32 9.73
N VAL A 466 29.65 28.37 9.26
CA VAL A 466 30.69 27.72 10.07
C VAL A 466 31.74 28.72 10.55
N ALA A 467 32.19 29.66 9.70
CA ALA A 467 33.19 30.64 10.07
C ALA A 467 32.70 31.68 11.11
N THR A 468 31.39 31.87 11.24
CA THR A 468 30.81 32.81 12.21
C THR A 468 30.73 32.28 13.65
N GLN A 469 30.87 30.98 13.88
CA GLN A 469 30.83 30.37 15.21
C GLN A 469 32.17 29.70 15.54
N THR A 470 32.70 29.92 16.75
CA THR A 470 33.89 29.21 17.24
C THR A 470 33.53 27.76 17.58
N ARG A 471 34.19 26.77 16.97
CA ARG A 471 33.81 25.35 17.06
C ARG A 471 34.99 24.42 17.38
N ASP A 472 34.67 23.25 17.91
CA ASP A 472 35.62 22.21 18.33
C ASP A 472 36.27 21.44 17.15
N ILE A 473 35.64 21.46 15.97
CA ILE A 473 36.14 20.85 14.72
C ILE A 473 36.09 21.93 13.63
N ASP A 474 37.26 22.28 13.08
CA ASP A 474 37.37 23.19 11.93
C ASP A 474 37.28 22.39 10.62
N PRO A 475 36.12 22.31 9.94
CA PRO A 475 35.97 21.55 8.69
C PRO A 475 36.91 22.07 7.58
N ILE A 476 37.27 23.36 7.65
CA ILE A 476 38.22 24.02 6.76
C ILE A 476 39.63 23.42 6.91
N ILE A 477 40.05 23.15 8.15
CA ILE A 477 41.35 22.54 8.44
C ILE A 477 41.36 21.07 8.04
N THR A 478 40.27 20.33 8.27
CA THR A 478 40.17 18.93 7.80
C THR A 478 40.18 18.81 6.28
N ARG A 479 39.54 19.74 5.55
CA ARG A 479 39.58 19.76 4.08
C ARG A 479 41.00 20.02 3.57
N LEU A 480 41.73 20.93 4.21
CA LEU A 480 43.14 21.19 3.90
C LEU A 480 44.05 20.01 4.30
N GLN A 481 43.76 19.30 5.39
CA GLN A 481 44.49 18.09 5.80
C GLN A 481 44.27 16.93 4.83
N GLN A 482 43.04 16.69 4.36
CA GLN A 482 42.75 15.67 3.37
C GLN A 482 43.41 15.96 2.00
N ILE A 483 43.42 17.23 1.58
CA ILE A 483 44.13 17.68 0.37
C ILE A 483 45.66 17.56 0.53
N LYS A 484 46.18 17.79 1.74
CA LYS A 484 47.62 17.70 2.06
C LYS A 484 48.11 16.25 2.19
N GLU A 485 47.27 15.32 2.65
CA GLU A 485 47.65 13.92 2.88
C GLU A 485 47.58 13.03 1.63
N LYS A 486 46.83 13.40 0.56
CA LYS A 486 46.79 12.62 -0.69
C LYS A 486 46.84 13.48 -1.97
N PRO A 487 48.04 13.89 -2.45
CA PRO A 487 48.16 14.63 -3.70
C PRO A 487 48.07 13.76 -4.98
N SER A 488 48.19 12.43 -4.89
CA SER A 488 48.44 11.56 -6.08
C SER A 488 47.62 10.27 -6.15
N GLY A 489 46.45 10.20 -5.49
CA GLY A 489 45.71 8.94 -5.34
C GLY A 489 44.20 9.04 -5.53
N TRP A 490 43.71 9.69 -6.59
CA TRP A 490 42.28 9.67 -6.90
C TRP A 490 41.77 8.26 -7.29
N SER A 491 42.68 7.34 -7.62
CA SER A 491 42.41 5.92 -7.90
C SER A 491 42.32 5.02 -6.66
N GLY A 492 42.51 5.55 -5.44
CA GLY A 492 42.68 4.76 -4.21
C GLY A 492 41.69 5.05 -3.08
N ILE A 493 40.67 5.87 -3.29
CA ILE A 493 39.53 6.06 -2.35
C ILE A 493 38.41 5.05 -2.67
N TYR A 494 38.74 4.00 -3.43
CA TYR A 494 37.78 3.05 -4.00
C TYR A 494 37.19 2.02 -3.01
N LYS A 495 37.53 2.04 -1.71
CA LYS A 495 37.06 1.00 -0.77
C LYS A 495 36.78 1.38 0.69
N ASP A 496 37.25 2.53 1.19
CA ASP A 496 37.19 2.81 2.65
C ASP A 496 35.99 3.66 3.11
N LEU A 497 35.07 4.03 2.22
CA LEU A 497 33.80 4.69 2.57
C LEU A 497 32.60 3.74 2.61
N SER A 498 32.80 2.46 2.26
CA SER A 498 31.80 1.41 2.39
C SER A 498 32.05 0.65 3.70
N TYR A 499 31.06 0.67 4.59
CA TYR A 499 31.01 -0.05 5.87
C TYR A 499 31.94 0.43 7.00
N LYS A 500 31.56 1.57 7.61
CA LYS A 500 31.60 1.70 9.07
C LYS A 500 30.22 2.09 9.61
N ASN A 501 29.28 1.15 9.50
CA ASN A 501 28.22 1.02 10.51
C ASN A 501 28.87 0.47 11.78
N GLY A 502 29.49 1.35 12.54
CA GLY A 502 30.11 1.04 13.80
C GLY A 502 29.96 2.25 14.70
N SER A 503 28.92 2.23 15.53
CA SER A 503 28.66 3.03 16.73
C SER A 503 29.84 3.89 17.21
N ARG A 504 30.05 5.04 16.56
CA ARG A 504 30.83 6.15 17.10
C ARG A 504 30.00 7.41 16.90
N ASP A 505 29.21 7.69 17.93
CA ASP A 505 28.75 9.02 18.33
C ASP A 505 28.45 10.01 17.19
N THR A 506 27.46 9.69 16.36
CA THR A 506 26.84 10.68 15.44
C THR A 506 25.94 11.69 16.16
N GLY A 507 25.79 11.57 17.48
CA GLY A 507 24.91 12.42 18.28
C GLY A 507 25.47 13.79 18.69
N SER A 508 26.74 14.12 18.42
CA SER A 508 27.37 15.35 18.94
C SER A 508 28.11 16.22 17.91
N MET A 509 27.84 16.06 16.60
CA MET A 509 28.40 16.97 15.59
C MET A 509 27.43 18.12 15.30
N ASP A 510 27.99 19.31 15.11
CA ASP A 510 27.24 20.52 14.79
C ASP A 510 26.46 20.39 13.46
N PRO A 511 25.19 20.84 13.39
CA PRO A 511 24.37 20.75 12.19
C PRO A 511 25.03 21.33 10.92
N ASP A 512 25.74 22.46 11.00
CA ASP A 512 26.33 23.03 9.78
C ASP A 512 27.55 22.22 9.30
N VAL A 513 28.26 21.56 10.22
CA VAL A 513 29.36 20.63 9.87
C VAL A 513 28.79 19.36 9.22
N GLN A 514 27.67 18.84 9.74
CA GLN A 514 26.96 17.72 9.12
C GLN A 514 26.47 18.08 7.70
N LEU A 515 25.95 19.29 7.51
CA LEU A 515 25.53 19.77 6.19
C LEU A 515 26.71 19.91 5.23
N CYS A 516 27.86 20.44 5.68
CA CYS A 516 29.08 20.50 4.88
C CYS A 516 29.52 19.11 4.40
N HIS A 517 29.55 18.11 5.30
CA HIS A 517 29.88 16.74 4.95
C HIS A 517 28.87 16.11 3.98
N CYS A 518 27.58 16.42 4.13
CA CYS A 518 26.53 15.96 3.21
C CYS A 518 26.74 16.54 1.79
N ILE A 519 27.06 17.83 1.68
CA ILE A 519 27.38 18.49 0.40
C ILE A 519 28.61 17.85 -0.24
N GLU A 520 29.69 17.64 0.53
CA GLU A 520 30.89 16.97 0.02
C GLU A 520 30.59 15.55 -0.48
N SER A 521 29.84 14.76 0.30
CA SER A 521 29.43 13.42 -0.08
C SER A 521 28.60 13.40 -1.35
N THR A 522 27.63 14.31 -1.49
CA THR A 522 26.77 14.38 -2.69
C THR A 522 27.54 14.80 -3.94
N ILE A 523 28.48 15.75 -3.83
CA ILE A 523 29.36 16.11 -4.95
C ILE A 523 30.22 14.91 -5.37
N ILE A 524 30.81 14.19 -4.41
CA ILE A 524 31.61 13.00 -4.68
C ILE A 524 30.78 11.93 -5.39
N GLU A 525 29.55 11.68 -4.94
CA GLU A 525 28.65 10.72 -5.56
C GLU A 525 28.29 11.10 -7.00
N ILE A 526 28.01 12.39 -7.24
CA ILE A 526 27.74 12.92 -8.58
C ILE A 526 28.95 12.72 -9.49
N ILE A 527 30.16 13.06 -9.03
CA ILE A 527 31.40 12.87 -9.80
C ILE A 527 31.63 11.39 -10.12
N ASN A 528 31.48 10.51 -9.11
CA ASN A 528 31.69 9.07 -9.29
C ASN A 528 30.73 8.49 -10.32
N MET A 529 29.47 8.89 -10.30
CA MET A 529 28.47 8.50 -11.29
C MET A 529 28.84 9.01 -12.70
N SER A 530 29.17 10.30 -12.83
CA SER A 530 29.53 10.89 -14.14
C SER A 530 30.80 10.28 -14.76
N VAL A 531 31.78 9.89 -13.94
CA VAL A 531 33.04 9.26 -14.39
C VAL A 531 32.85 7.77 -14.71
N SER A 532 31.99 7.07 -13.96
CA SER A 532 31.79 5.62 -14.12
C SER A 532 30.77 5.26 -15.21
N GLY A 533 29.96 6.21 -15.68
CA GLY A 533 29.03 6.01 -16.80
C GLY A 533 27.84 5.08 -16.51
N ILE A 534 27.42 4.94 -15.25
CA ILE A 534 26.30 4.07 -14.78
C ILE A 534 25.22 4.88 -14.06
#